data_AF-A0A285YUJ3-F1
#
_entry.id   AF-A0A285YUJ3-F1
#
_cell.length_a   1.000
_cell.length_b   1.000
_cell.length_c   1.000
_cell.angle_alpha   90.00
_cell.angle_beta   90.00
_cell.angle_gamma   90.00
#
_symmetry.space_group_name_H-M   'P 1'
#
loop_
_entity.id
_entity.type
_entity.pdbx_description
1 polymer ?
#
loop_
_entity_poly.entity_id
_entity_poly.type
_entity_poly.pdbx_seq_one_letter_code
_entity_poly.pdbx_strand_id
1 'polypeptide(L)'
;MHDDDVPAPTLELPPGVFPPMPGYTNEDLLFVMNQPIEALLEQHNVDPGLIRETSIALVSHVYAVFEREDVDYQIATWYQKPYDEPSKRTRSIESIAEEFGVFTLRAAADSLKGSPLLHLGKDFYMTFVSLAGTSIKAHILKLNDRDDGAHSTVEAGAR
;
A
#
# COMPACT_ATOMS: atom_id res chain seq x y z
N MET A 1 17.99 17.15 -40.58
CA MET A 1 17.32 15.97 -39.98
C MET A 1 17.66 16.01 -38.51
N HIS A 2 16.74 16.53 -37.69
CA HIS A 2 16.78 16.36 -36.25
C HIS A 2 15.58 15.49 -35.91
N ASP A 3 15.86 14.22 -35.65
CA ASP A 3 14.92 13.27 -35.05
C ASP A 3 15.02 13.46 -33.52
N ASP A 4 14.40 14.52 -33.00
CA ASP A 4 14.30 14.74 -31.55
C ASP A 4 12.99 15.49 -31.26
N ASP A 5 11.88 14.76 -31.36
CA ASP A 5 10.63 15.04 -30.64
C ASP A 5 9.66 13.89 -30.92
N VAL A 6 9.98 12.70 -30.39
CA VAL A 6 8.94 11.69 -30.15
C VAL A 6 8.38 12.03 -28.77
N PRO A 7 7.16 12.59 -28.65
CA PRO A 7 6.52 12.74 -27.35
C PRO A 7 6.49 11.35 -26.72
N ALA A 8 7.01 11.22 -25.51
CA ALA A 8 6.75 10.03 -24.71
C ALA A 8 5.22 9.82 -24.72
N PRO A 9 4.71 8.60 -25.00
CA PRO A 9 3.28 8.39 -25.03
C PRO A 9 2.73 8.77 -23.66
N THR A 10 1.98 9.87 -23.62
CA THR A 10 1.17 10.22 -22.45
C THR A 10 0.17 9.09 -22.32
N LEU A 11 0.44 8.15 -21.42
CA LEU A 11 -0.45 7.03 -21.16
C LEU A 11 -1.73 7.65 -20.57
N GLU A 12 -2.73 7.89 -21.41
CA GLU A 12 -4.01 8.41 -20.93
C GLU A 12 -4.63 7.35 -20.02
N LEU A 13 -4.80 7.70 -18.75
CA LEU A 13 -5.44 6.82 -17.79
C LEU A 13 -6.91 6.61 -18.19
N PRO A 14 -7.48 5.41 -17.94
CA PRO A 14 -8.88 5.18 -18.20
C PRO A 14 -9.77 6.23 -17.49
N PRO A 15 -10.92 6.62 -18.07
CA PRO A 15 -11.81 7.58 -17.46
C PRO A 15 -12.18 7.20 -16.02
N GLY A 16 -11.99 8.13 -15.09
CA GLY A 16 -12.28 7.92 -13.67
C GLY A 16 -11.19 7.23 -12.86
N VAL A 17 -10.04 6.88 -13.48
CA VAL A 17 -8.84 6.43 -12.78
C VAL A 17 -7.96 7.63 -12.44
N PHE A 18 -7.52 7.68 -11.18
CA PHE A 18 -6.62 8.73 -10.69
C PHE A 18 -5.18 8.19 -10.59
N PRO A 19 -4.17 9.03 -10.88
CA PRO A 19 -2.77 8.61 -10.74
C PRO A 19 -2.41 8.34 -9.27
N PRO A 20 -1.35 7.55 -9.00
CA PRO A 20 -0.88 7.25 -7.65
C PRO A 20 -0.64 8.52 -6.83
N MET A 21 -1.02 8.49 -5.55
CA MET A 21 -0.89 9.63 -4.66
C MET A 21 0.40 9.55 -3.83
N PRO A 22 1.13 10.67 -3.64
CA PRO A 22 2.26 10.72 -2.71
C PRO A 22 1.86 10.24 -1.30
N GLY A 23 2.70 9.37 -0.71
CA GLY A 23 2.46 8.72 0.57
C GLY A 23 1.61 7.45 0.48
N TYR A 24 1.11 7.09 -0.71
CA TYR A 24 0.37 5.86 -1.00
C TYR A 24 0.80 5.21 -2.32
N THR A 25 1.99 5.55 -2.84
CA THR A 25 2.60 4.78 -3.93
C THR A 25 2.99 3.40 -3.43
N ASN A 26 3.23 2.44 -4.35
CA ASN A 26 3.72 1.13 -3.95
C ASN A 26 5.00 1.22 -3.11
N GLU A 27 5.93 2.13 -3.44
CA GLU A 27 7.16 2.35 -2.67
C GLU A 27 6.88 2.86 -1.25
N ASP A 28 5.96 3.83 -1.10
CA ASP A 28 5.57 4.36 0.22
C ASP A 28 4.94 3.26 1.09
N LEU A 29 4.06 2.46 0.50
CA LEU A 29 3.38 1.37 1.20
C LEU A 29 4.37 0.28 1.64
N LEU A 30 5.30 -0.10 0.77
CA LEU A 30 6.36 -1.07 1.09
C LEU A 30 7.26 -0.57 2.21
N PHE A 31 7.62 0.72 2.18
CA PHE A 31 8.38 1.34 3.26
C PHE A 31 7.63 1.26 4.59
N VAL A 32 6.35 1.67 4.62
CA VAL A 32 5.49 1.63 5.81
C VAL A 32 5.38 0.23 6.41
N MET A 33 5.15 -0.77 5.56
CA MET A 33 5.04 -2.17 5.99
C MET A 33 6.35 -2.70 6.57
N ASN A 34 7.49 -2.35 5.98
CA ASN A 34 8.77 -2.96 6.32
C ASN A 34 9.32 -2.49 7.68
N GLN A 35 9.04 -1.24 8.09
CA GLN A 35 9.53 -0.67 9.35
C GLN A 35 9.24 -1.54 10.61
N PRO A 36 7.97 -1.93 10.91
CA PRO A 36 7.69 -2.77 12.08
C PRO A 36 8.22 -4.20 11.93
N ILE A 37 8.44 -4.68 10.71
CA ILE A 37 9.02 -6.00 10.46
C ILE A 37 10.52 -6.01 10.78
N GLU A 38 11.27 -5.01 10.33
CA GLU A 38 12.68 -4.88 10.69
C GLU A 38 12.85 -4.79 12.20
N ALA A 39 12.02 -3.99 12.88
CA ALA A 39 12.01 -3.92 14.34
C ALA A 39 11.70 -5.28 15.01
N LEU A 40 10.78 -6.08 14.46
CA LEU A 40 10.51 -7.43 14.95
C LEU A 40 11.74 -8.34 14.79
N LEU A 41 12.39 -8.32 13.63
CA LEU A 41 13.55 -9.15 13.37
C LEU A 41 14.73 -8.79 14.28
N GLU A 42 14.94 -7.49 14.51
CA GLU A 42 15.94 -6.99 15.47
C GLU A 42 15.63 -7.44 16.90
N GLN A 43 14.38 -7.38 17.35
CA GLN A 43 13.96 -7.86 18.69
C GLN A 43 14.24 -9.36 18.90
N HIS A 44 14.22 -10.14 17.82
CA HIS A 44 14.56 -11.56 17.83
C HIS A 44 16.06 -11.82 17.69
N ASN A 45 16.92 -10.79 17.66
CA ASN A 45 18.36 -10.88 17.45
C ASN A 45 18.72 -11.62 16.15
N VAL A 46 17.91 -11.44 15.10
CA VAL A 46 18.20 -12.00 13.77
C VAL A 46 19.47 -11.36 13.23
N ASP A 47 20.32 -12.16 12.60
CA ASP A 47 21.56 -11.68 11.97
C ASP A 47 21.26 -10.57 10.92
N PRO A 48 22.00 -9.45 10.89
CA PRO A 48 21.74 -8.34 9.96
C PRO A 48 21.72 -8.73 8.48
N GLY A 49 22.51 -9.72 8.06
CA GLY A 49 22.49 -10.26 6.71
C GLY A 49 21.16 -10.95 6.41
N LEU A 50 20.69 -11.78 7.35
CA LEU A 50 19.39 -12.44 7.25
C LEU A 50 18.21 -11.45 7.34
N ILE A 51 18.32 -10.38 8.13
CA ILE A 51 17.33 -9.28 8.13
C ILE A 51 17.22 -8.69 6.73
N ARG A 52 18.35 -8.31 6.12
CA ARG A 52 18.37 -7.74 4.77
C ARG A 52 17.74 -8.67 3.74
N GLU A 53 18.11 -9.96 3.76
CA GLU A 53 17.54 -10.96 2.84
C GLU A 53 16.03 -11.14 3.05
N THR A 54 15.58 -11.14 4.30
CA THR A 54 14.16 -11.25 4.65
C THR A 54 13.37 -10.02 4.21
N SER A 55 13.89 -8.81 4.42
CA SER A 55 13.28 -7.57 3.95
C SER A 55 13.18 -7.55 2.42
N ILE A 56 14.23 -7.97 1.70
CA ILE A 56 14.20 -8.06 0.23
C ILE A 56 13.12 -9.05 -0.23
N ALA A 57 13.08 -10.25 0.35
CA ALA A 57 12.08 -11.26 0.00
C ALA A 57 10.65 -10.76 0.27
N LEU A 58 10.41 -10.15 1.43
CA LEU A 58 9.13 -9.57 1.78
C LEU A 58 8.71 -8.49 0.78
N VAL A 59 9.60 -7.52 0.52
CA VAL A 59 9.33 -6.40 -0.40
C VAL A 59 9.05 -6.93 -1.81
N SER A 60 9.83 -7.89 -2.32
CA SER A 60 9.59 -8.46 -3.65
C SER A 60 8.24 -9.17 -3.77
N HIS A 61 7.85 -9.97 -2.77
CA HIS A 61 6.56 -10.66 -2.78
C HIS A 61 5.38 -9.69 -2.71
N VAL A 62 5.48 -8.66 -1.86
CA VAL A 62 4.39 -7.68 -1.68
C VAL A 62 4.30 -6.77 -2.90
N TYR A 63 5.44 -6.30 -3.43
CA TYR A 63 5.48 -5.48 -4.64
C TYR A 63 4.81 -6.21 -5.82
N ALA A 64 5.13 -7.49 -6.04
CA ALA A 64 4.53 -8.26 -7.14
C ALA A 64 3.00 -8.38 -7.02
N VAL A 65 2.46 -8.43 -5.79
CA VAL A 65 1.01 -8.40 -5.57
C VAL A 65 0.45 -7.01 -5.79
N PHE A 66 1.11 -5.97 -5.28
CA PHE A 66 0.64 -4.59 -5.45
C PHE A 66 0.63 -4.13 -6.91
N GLU A 67 1.65 -4.51 -7.68
CA GLU A 67 1.72 -4.26 -9.11
C GLU A 67 0.61 -5.02 -9.85
N ARG A 68 0.41 -6.31 -9.56
CA ARG A 68 -0.64 -7.11 -10.22
C ARG A 68 -2.05 -6.57 -9.97
N GLU A 69 -2.30 -6.06 -8.78
CA GLU A 69 -3.61 -5.58 -8.36
C GLU A 69 -3.76 -4.05 -8.52
N ASP A 70 -2.79 -3.35 -9.13
CA ASP A 70 -2.80 -1.89 -9.30
C ASP A 70 -3.13 -1.11 -8.00
N VAL A 71 -2.56 -1.53 -6.86
CA VAL A 71 -2.98 -1.08 -5.53
C VAL A 71 -2.92 0.43 -5.35
N ASP A 72 -1.85 1.07 -5.80
CA ASP A 72 -1.66 2.52 -5.68
C ASP A 72 -2.67 3.33 -6.53
N TYR A 73 -2.98 2.88 -7.74
CA TYR A 73 -4.06 3.44 -8.56
C TYR A 73 -5.44 3.21 -7.95
N GLN A 74 -5.69 2.03 -7.38
CA GLN A 74 -6.94 1.75 -6.68
C GLN A 74 -7.11 2.66 -5.47
N ILE A 75 -6.10 2.78 -4.60
CA ILE A 75 -6.15 3.69 -3.44
C ILE A 75 -6.45 5.12 -3.90
N ALA A 76 -5.70 5.61 -4.90
CA ALA A 76 -5.91 6.95 -5.45
C ALA A 76 -7.34 7.15 -5.97
N THR A 77 -7.84 6.19 -6.73
CA THR A 77 -9.15 6.26 -7.39
C THR A 77 -10.30 6.17 -6.40
N TRP A 78 -10.26 5.20 -5.48
CA TRP A 78 -11.29 5.04 -4.45
C TRP A 78 -11.27 6.18 -3.43
N TYR A 79 -10.13 6.84 -3.22
CA TYR A 79 -10.11 8.04 -2.39
C TYR A 79 -10.69 9.28 -3.09
N GLN A 80 -10.28 9.53 -4.34
CA GLN A 80 -10.54 10.81 -5.02
C GLN A 80 -11.81 10.85 -5.86
N LYS A 81 -12.37 9.70 -6.24
CA LYS A 81 -13.60 9.68 -7.06
C LYS A 81 -14.75 10.42 -6.35
N PRO A 82 -15.67 11.03 -7.09
CA PRO A 82 -16.82 11.70 -6.49
C PRO A 82 -17.72 10.68 -5.78
N TYR A 83 -18.26 11.09 -4.63
CA TYR A 83 -19.22 10.33 -3.84
C TYR A 83 -20.46 11.17 -3.58
N ASP A 84 -21.64 10.58 -3.68
CA ASP A 84 -22.90 11.26 -3.35
C ASP A 84 -22.98 11.65 -1.87
N GLU A 85 -22.31 10.87 -1.00
CA GLU A 85 -22.30 11.05 0.44
C GLU A 85 -20.90 10.79 1.01
N PRO A 86 -20.40 11.62 1.95
CA PRO A 86 -19.11 11.40 2.60
C PRO A 86 -18.98 10.03 3.27
N SER A 87 -20.08 9.49 3.80
CA SER A 87 -20.12 8.16 4.43
C SER A 87 -19.75 7.01 3.48
N LYS A 88 -19.96 7.19 2.17
CA LYS A 88 -19.61 6.21 1.14
C LYS A 88 -18.10 6.19 0.90
N ARG A 89 -17.44 7.37 0.94
CA ARG A 89 -15.97 7.45 0.88
C ARG A 89 -15.35 6.72 2.06
N THR A 90 -15.79 7.02 3.28
CA THR A 90 -15.27 6.38 4.50
C THR A 90 -15.33 4.85 4.41
N ARG A 91 -16.50 4.30 4.05
CA ARG A 91 -16.68 2.86 3.87
C ARG A 91 -15.83 2.28 2.74
N SER A 92 -15.64 3.03 1.65
CA SER A 92 -14.77 2.60 0.56
C SER A 92 -13.32 2.48 1.03
N ILE A 93 -12.81 3.46 1.77
CA ILE A 93 -11.46 3.44 2.34
C ILE A 93 -11.31 2.29 3.33
N GLU A 94 -12.31 2.04 4.19
CA GLU A 94 -12.30 0.90 5.09
C GLU A 94 -12.23 -0.44 4.34
N SER A 95 -13.00 -0.57 3.25
CA SER A 95 -13.06 -1.79 2.45
C SER A 95 -11.73 -2.07 1.75
N ILE A 96 -11.14 -1.08 1.08
CA ILE A 96 -9.85 -1.26 0.40
C ILE A 96 -8.70 -1.45 1.41
N ALA A 97 -8.78 -0.81 2.59
CA ALA A 97 -7.78 -1.01 3.64
C ALA A 97 -7.79 -2.45 4.17
N GLU A 98 -8.98 -3.04 4.35
CA GLU A 98 -9.12 -4.44 4.72
C GLU A 98 -8.57 -5.37 3.63
N GLU A 99 -8.99 -5.16 2.38
CA GLU A 99 -8.59 -5.98 1.24
C GLU A 99 -7.07 -5.96 1.04
N PHE A 100 -6.47 -4.78 0.97
CA PHE A 100 -5.03 -4.64 0.76
C PHE A 100 -4.22 -5.09 1.97
N GLY A 101 -4.73 -4.92 3.20
CA GLY A 101 -4.15 -5.54 4.38
C GLY A 101 -4.11 -7.08 4.27
N VAL A 102 -5.17 -7.71 3.76
CA VAL A 102 -5.23 -9.17 3.53
C VAL A 102 -4.26 -9.60 2.41
N PHE A 103 -4.15 -8.83 1.32
CA PHE A 103 -3.19 -9.10 0.25
C PHE A 103 -1.75 -9.09 0.78
N THR A 104 -1.40 -8.06 1.53
CA THR A 104 -0.07 -7.93 2.13
C THR A 104 0.22 -9.06 3.12
N LEU A 105 -0.75 -9.43 3.97
CA LEU A 105 -0.60 -10.55 4.90
C LEU A 105 -0.27 -11.86 4.16
N ARG A 106 -0.99 -12.17 3.08
CA ARG A 106 -0.77 -13.38 2.29
C ARG A 106 0.59 -13.35 1.58
N ALA A 107 0.98 -12.21 1.01
CA ALA A 107 2.28 -12.04 0.38
C ALA A 107 3.44 -12.19 1.40
N ALA A 108 3.29 -11.65 2.61
CA ALA A 108 4.24 -11.81 3.70
C ALA A 108 4.33 -13.28 4.18
N ALA A 109 3.22 -14.01 4.18
CA ALA A 109 3.22 -15.44 4.46
C ALA A 109 3.99 -16.22 3.39
N ASP A 110 3.83 -15.84 2.12
CA ASP A 110 4.55 -16.46 1.02
C ASP A 110 6.05 -16.15 1.04
N SER A 111 6.44 -14.94 1.44
CA SER A 111 7.86 -14.54 1.51
C SER A 111 8.67 -15.32 2.56
N LEU A 112 8.01 -15.91 3.56
CA LEU A 112 8.67 -16.73 4.57
C LEU A 112 8.83 -18.21 4.16
N LYS A 113 8.28 -18.63 3.02
CA LYS A 113 8.38 -20.04 2.58
C LYS A 113 9.85 -20.44 2.38
N GLY A 114 10.29 -21.46 3.11
CA GLY A 114 11.67 -21.93 3.08
C GLY A 114 12.66 -21.05 3.84
N SER A 115 12.19 -19.98 4.49
CA SER A 115 13.06 -19.12 5.31
C SER A 115 13.56 -19.87 6.55
N PRO A 116 14.85 -19.70 6.91
CA PRO A 116 15.35 -20.22 8.18
C PRO A 116 14.59 -19.65 9.38
N LEU A 117 14.01 -18.45 9.28
CA LEU A 117 13.26 -17.80 10.37
C LEU A 117 12.05 -18.59 10.85
N LEU A 118 11.57 -19.57 10.06
CA LEU A 118 10.50 -20.47 10.51
C LEU A 118 10.90 -21.29 11.75
N HIS A 119 12.19 -21.42 12.07
CA HIS A 119 12.64 -22.03 13.33
C HIS A 119 12.22 -21.23 14.57
N LEU A 120 11.88 -19.95 14.44
CA LEU A 120 11.39 -19.10 15.53
C LEU A 120 9.96 -19.45 15.95
N GLY A 121 9.30 -20.33 15.19
CA GLY A 121 8.03 -20.93 15.55
C GLY A 121 6.81 -20.12 15.12
N LYS A 122 5.65 -20.64 15.51
CA LYS A 122 4.34 -20.17 15.05
C LYS A 122 4.04 -18.73 15.47
N ASP A 123 4.42 -18.34 16.69
CA ASP A 123 4.09 -17.01 17.21
C ASP A 123 4.84 -15.91 16.45
N PHE A 124 6.12 -16.15 16.14
CA PHE A 124 6.89 -15.28 15.25
C PHE A 124 6.22 -15.17 13.87
N TYR A 125 5.90 -16.31 13.25
CA TYR A 125 5.26 -16.34 11.94
C TYR A 125 3.95 -15.54 11.91
N MET A 126 3.06 -15.77 12.88
CA MET A 126 1.76 -15.08 12.96
C MET A 126 1.95 -13.57 13.20
N THR A 127 2.91 -13.21 14.05
CA THR A 127 3.23 -11.80 14.33
C THR A 127 3.77 -11.11 13.09
N PHE A 128 4.71 -11.74 12.38
CA PHE A 128 5.29 -11.20 11.14
C PHE A 128 4.22 -10.91 10.09
N VAL A 129 3.39 -11.90 9.74
CA VAL A 129 2.39 -11.72 8.67
C VAL A 129 1.28 -10.75 9.10
N SER A 130 0.91 -10.74 10.39
CA SER A 130 -0.07 -9.79 10.93
C SER A 130 0.46 -8.37 10.93
N LEU A 131 1.71 -8.14 11.32
CA LEU A 131 2.33 -6.81 11.30
C LEU A 131 2.37 -6.25 9.89
N ALA A 132 2.71 -7.06 8.89
CA ALA A 132 2.73 -6.62 7.50
C ALA A 132 1.35 -6.13 7.04
N GLY A 133 0.31 -6.96 7.20
CA GLY A 133 -1.05 -6.61 6.77
C GLY A 133 -1.68 -5.46 7.57
N THR A 134 -1.53 -5.46 8.90
CA THR A 134 -2.13 -4.43 9.75
C THR A 134 -1.47 -3.06 9.57
N SER A 135 -0.17 -3.00 9.26
CA SER A 135 0.53 -1.75 8.96
C SER A 135 -0.02 -1.07 7.72
N ILE A 136 -0.24 -1.84 6.64
CA ILE A 136 -0.84 -1.32 5.40
C ILE A 136 -2.27 -0.86 5.64
N LYS A 137 -3.11 -1.71 6.26
CA LYS A 137 -4.48 -1.36 6.61
C LYS A 137 -4.54 -0.05 7.42
N ALA A 138 -3.76 0.03 8.49
CA ALA A 138 -3.73 1.20 9.37
C ALA A 138 -3.27 2.46 8.63
N HIS A 139 -2.31 2.33 7.70
CA HIS A 139 -1.84 3.46 6.91
C HIS A 139 -2.89 3.98 5.93
N ILE A 140 -3.58 3.08 5.20
CA ILE A 140 -4.66 3.47 4.29
C ILE A 140 -5.81 4.14 5.05
N LEU A 141 -6.16 3.64 6.24
CA LEU A 141 -7.25 4.23 7.05
C LEU A 141 -7.02 5.69 7.42
N LYS A 142 -5.77 6.18 7.46
CA LYS A 142 -5.46 7.61 7.68
C LYS A 142 -6.04 8.52 6.60
N LEU A 143 -6.38 8.01 5.42
CA LEU A 143 -7.11 8.76 4.40
C LEU A 143 -8.48 9.25 4.88
N ASN A 144 -9.09 8.58 5.86
CA ASN A 144 -10.36 9.06 6.43
C ASN A 144 -10.19 10.27 7.35
N ASP A 145 -8.99 10.46 7.89
CA ASP A 145 -8.64 11.59 8.78
C ASP A 145 -8.04 12.78 8.02
N ARG A 146 -7.78 12.60 6.72
CA ARG A 146 -7.23 13.62 5.84
C ARG A 146 -8.30 14.67 5.50
N ASP A 147 -8.07 15.90 5.97
CA ASP A 147 -8.92 17.06 5.69
C ASP A 147 -8.42 17.79 4.44
N ASP A 148 -8.50 17.13 3.29
CA ASP A 148 -7.80 17.60 2.08
C ASP A 148 -8.58 18.65 1.27
N GLY A 149 -9.73 19.15 1.77
CA GLY A 149 -10.50 20.18 1.06
C GLY A 149 -11.02 19.79 -0.33
N ALA A 150 -10.78 18.54 -0.79
CA ALA A 150 -11.12 18.03 -2.12
C ALA A 150 -12.63 18.00 -2.43
N HIS A 151 -13.47 18.43 -1.48
CA HIS A 151 -14.92 18.54 -1.63
C HIS A 151 -15.50 19.89 -1.18
N SER A 152 -14.68 20.93 -0.97
CA SER A 152 -15.17 22.30 -0.78
C SER A 152 -15.38 23.00 -2.14
N THR A 153 -16.25 22.45 -2.97
CA THR A 153 -16.89 23.19 -4.07
C THR A 153 -18.40 23.02 -3.96
N VAL A 154 -18.97 23.64 -2.92
CA VAL A 154 -20.33 24.18 -3.06
C VAL A 154 -20.14 25.56 -3.66
N GLU A 155 -20.42 25.68 -4.96
CA GLU A 155 -20.65 26.96 -5.61
C GLU A 155 -21.71 27.73 -4.81
N ALA A 156 -21.28 28.76 -4.07
CA ALA A 156 -22.18 29.81 -3.63
C ALA A 156 -22.43 30.76 -4.81
N GLY A 157 -23.22 30.28 -5.78
CA GLY A 157 -23.89 31.13 -6.74
C GLY A 157 -25.00 31.92 -6.05
N ALA A 158 -25.08 33.21 -6.41
CA ALA A 158 -26.20 34.13 -6.23
C ALA A 158 -26.51 34.61 -4.79
N ARG A 159 -26.07 35.84 -4.50
CA ARG A 159 -26.96 37.02 -4.43
C ARG A 159 -26.17 38.32 -4.44
#